data_AF-A0A7X4AE27-F1
#
_entry.id   AF-A0A7X4AE27-F1
#
_cell.length_a   1.000
_cell.length_b   1.000
_cell.length_c   1.000
_cell.angle_alpha   90.00
_cell.angle_beta   90.00
_cell.angle_gamma   90.00
#
_symmetry.space_group_name_H-M   'P 1'
#
loop_
_entity.id
_entity.type
_entity.pdbx_description
1 polymer ?
#
loop_
_entity_poly.entity_id
_entity_poly.type
_entity_poly.pdbx_seq_one_letter_code
_entity_poly.pdbx_strand_id
1 'polypeptide(L)' 'MSGERIRVRLLYAEGGGYHNEVISVPGGGLPDYERLIDFLREDEAVAAECYIDASRLCSAQLLEADEEA' A
#
# COMPACT_ATOMS: atom_id res chain seq x y z
N MET A 1 -8.69 -16.75 -8.24
CA MET A 1 -7.37 -17.20 -7.78
C MET A 1 -7.02 -16.35 -6.58
N SER A 2 -6.69 -16.95 -5.43
CA SER A 2 -6.26 -16.18 -4.26
C SER A 2 -4.85 -15.68 -4.56
N GLY A 3 -4.75 -14.51 -5.17
CA GLY A 3 -3.49 -13.91 -5.57
C GLY A 3 -2.60 -13.70 -4.35
N GLU A 4 -1.30 -13.80 -4.56
CA GLU A 4 -0.27 -13.45 -3.58
C GLU A 4 -0.62 -12.09 -2.96
N ARG A 5 -0.77 -12.05 -1.63
CA ARG A 5 -1.06 -10.81 -0.91
C ARG A 5 0.23 -10.24 -0.37
N ILE A 6 0.38 -8.95 -0.53
CA ILE A 6 1.54 -8.21 -0.03
C ILE A 6 1.15 -7.36 1.17
N ARG A 7 2.12 -7.09 2.04
CA ARG A 7 1.96 -6.16 3.16
C ARG A 7 2.63 -4.84 2.81
N VAL A 8 1.94 -3.75 3.04
CA VAL A 8 2.45 -2.41 2.73
C VAL A 8 2.27 -1.53 3.95
N ARG A 9 3.35 -0.84 4.34
CA ARG A 9 3.32 0.24 5.32
C ARG A 9 3.05 1.55 4.58
N LEU A 10 1.99 2.23 5.00
CA LEU A 10 1.59 3.56 4.53
C LEU A 10 1.91 4.57 5.63
N LEU A 11 2.57 5.66 5.25
CA LEU A 11 2.82 6.80 6.13
C LEU A 11 1.90 7.95 5.69
N TYR A 12 1.04 8.40 6.59
CA TYR A 12 0.14 9.52 6.34
C TYR A 12 0.53 10.73 7.20
N ALA A 13 0.40 11.92 6.63
CA ALA A 13 0.45 13.16 7.38
C ALA A 13 -0.96 13.59 7.78
N GLU A 14 -1.17 13.83 9.08
CA GLU A 14 -2.46 14.27 9.62
C GLU A 14 -2.25 15.25 10.77
N GLY A 15 -2.85 16.45 10.67
CA GLY A 15 -2.92 17.41 11.77
C GLY A 15 -1.57 17.87 12.34
N GLY A 16 -0.48 17.79 11.56
CA GLY A 16 0.88 18.13 12.01
C GLY A 16 1.67 16.96 12.60
N GLY A 17 1.11 15.75 12.57
CA GLY A 17 1.81 14.51 12.91
C GLY A 17 1.89 13.53 11.74
N TYR A 18 2.61 12.43 11.95
CA TYR A 18 2.67 11.31 11.02
C TYR A 18 2.14 10.05 11.70
N HIS A 19 1.35 9.26 10.97
CA HIS A 19 0.88 7.95 11.43
C HIS A 19 1.19 6.87 10.39
N ASN A 20 1.55 5.69 10.89
CA ASN A 20 1.80 4.52 10.07
C ASN A 20 0.59 3.59 10.12
N GLU A 21 0.21 3.07 8.96
CA GLU A 21 -0.79 2.01 8.83
C GLU A 21 -0.19 0.86 8.02
N VAL A 22 -0.42 -0.38 8.44
CA VAL A 22 0.02 -1.56 7.70
C VAL A 22 -1.20 -2.27 7.15
N ILE A 23 -1.30 -2.31 5.83
CA ILE A 23 -2.40 -2.97 5.13
C ILE A 23 -1.91 -4.21 4.39
N SER A 24 -2.83 -5.13 4.11
CA SER A 24 -2.59 -6.25 3.21
C SER A 24 -3.48 -6.12 1.99
N VAL A 25 -2.88 -6.08 0.80
CA VAL A 25 -3.57 -5.91 -0.49
C VAL A 25 -3.23 -7.07 -1.43
N PRO A 26 -4.07 -7.36 -2.44
CA PRO A 26 -3.66 -8.23 -3.54
C PRO A 26 -2.35 -7.70 -4.14
N GLY A 27 -1.40 -8.56 -4.51
CA GLY A 27 -0.09 -8.17 -5.06
C GLY A 27 0.12 -8.61 -6.51
N GLY A 28 -0.86 -9.28 -7.11
CA GLY A 28 -0.71 -9.89 -8.45
C GLY A 28 -0.41 -8.90 -9.58
N GLY A 29 -0.87 -7.65 -9.46
CA GLY A 29 -0.61 -6.59 -10.44
C GLY A 29 0.63 -5.74 -10.15
N LEU A 30 1.33 -5.95 -9.02
CA LEU A 30 2.47 -5.12 -8.63
C LEU A 30 3.57 -4.97 -9.72
N PRO A 31 3.94 -6.02 -10.48
CA PRO A 31 4.96 -5.91 -11.52
C PRO A 31 4.61 -4.99 -12.69
N ASP A 32 3.33 -4.66 -12.88
CA ASP A 32 2.85 -3.82 -13.99
C ASP A 32 3.04 -2.33 -13.70
N TYR A 33 3.45 -1.96 -12.48
CA TYR A 33 3.63 -0.58 -12.06
C TYR A 33 5.08 -0.30 -11.66
N GLU A 34 5.63 0.81 -12.16
CA GLU A 34 6.98 1.25 -11.79
C GLU A 34 7.05 1.73 -10.33
N ARG A 35 5.94 2.27 -9.81
CA ARG A 35 5.86 2.85 -8.47
C ARG A 35 4.76 2.18 -7.66
N LEU A 36 5.09 1.79 -6.43
CA LEU A 36 4.13 1.20 -5.49
C LEU A 36 2.92 2.11 -5.23
N ILE A 37 3.10 3.42 -5.24
CA ILE A 37 1.99 4.38 -5.05
C ILE A 37 1.00 4.35 -6.22
N ASP A 38 1.48 4.18 -7.46
CA ASP A 38 0.60 4.11 -8.63
C ASP A 38 -0.19 2.78 -8.60
N PHE A 39 0.48 1.67 -8.27
CA PHE A 39 -0.17 0.38 -8.01
C PHE A 39 -1.32 0.50 -6.99
N LEU A 40 -1.04 1.11 -5.84
CA LEU A 40 -2.01 1.30 -4.76
C LEU A 40 -3.19 2.19 -5.13
N ARG A 41 -3.03 3.07 -6.12
CA ARG A 41 -4.05 4.04 -6.54
C ARG A 41 -4.89 3.55 -7.72
N GLU A 42 -4.27 2.82 -8.65
CA GLU A 42 -4.82 2.54 -9.98
C GLU A 42 -5.24 1.08 -10.15
N ASP A 43 -4.66 0.15 -9.39
CA ASP A 43 -5.01 -1.26 -9.51
C ASP A 43 -6.45 -1.52 -9.04
N GLU A 44 -7.26 -2.06 -9.93
CA GLU A 44 -8.68 -2.30 -9.68
C GLU A 44 -8.90 -3.31 -8.54
N ALA A 45 -8.02 -4.30 -8.38
CA ALA A 45 -8.15 -5.28 -7.30
C ALA A 45 -7.80 -4.66 -5.94
N VAL A 46 -6.83 -3.75 -5.88
CA VAL A 46 -6.52 -2.97 -4.68
C VAL A 46 -7.67 -2.02 -4.34
N ALA A 47 -8.15 -1.25 -5.32
CA ALA A 47 -9.20 -0.25 -5.14
C ALA A 47 -10.57 -0.87 -4.79
N ALA A 48 -10.81 -2.12 -5.19
CA ALA A 48 -12.00 -2.87 -4.81
C ALA A 48 -12.04 -3.25 -3.32
N GLU A 49 -10.88 -3.36 -2.66
CA GLU A 49 -10.77 -3.81 -1.28
C GLU A 49 -10.46 -2.68 -0.29
N CYS A 50 -9.75 -1.63 -0.71
CA CYS A 50 -9.34 -0.53 0.16
C CYS A 50 -9.32 0.82 -0.57
N TYR A 51 -9.55 1.89 0.19
CA TYR A 51 -9.44 3.26 -0.29
C TYR A 51 -8.18 3.92 0.28
N ILE A 52 -7.33 4.44 -0.59
CA ILE A 52 -6.09 5.14 -0.19
C ILE A 52 -6.24 6.63 -0.44
N ASP A 53 -6.12 7.40 0.63
CA ASP A 53 -6.12 8.86 0.55
C ASP A 53 -4.75 9.39 0.11
N ALA A 54 -4.56 9.47 -1.21
CA ALA A 54 -3.32 9.94 -1.82
C ALA A 54 -2.97 11.40 -1.46
N SER A 55 -3.93 12.21 -0.98
CA SER A 55 -3.67 13.60 -0.59
C SER A 55 -2.91 13.71 0.72
N ARG A 56 -3.04 12.71 1.60
CA ARG A 56 -2.36 12.62 2.90
C ARG A 56 -1.18 11.65 2.90
N LEU A 57 -1.10 10.77 1.90
CA LEU A 57 -0.05 9.75 1.81
C LEU A 57 1.32 10.39 1.50
N CYS A 58 2.26 10.20 2.42
CA CYS A 58 3.63 10.70 2.31
C CYS A 58 4.57 9.65 1.71
N SER A 59 4.40 8.37 2.09
CA SER A 59 5.19 7.27 1.54
C SER A 59 4.45 5.93 1.65
N ALA A 60 4.85 4.99 0.80
CA ALA A 60 4.44 3.60 0.86
C ALA A 60 5.68 2.72 0.76
N GLN A 61 5.75 1.68 1.60
CA GLN A 61 6.86 0.74 1.65
C GLN A 61 6.32 -0.69 1.68
N LEU A 62 6.82 -1.53 0.77
CA LEU A 62 6.57 -2.97 0.83
C LEU A 62 7.26 -3.52 2.07
N LEU A 63 6.50 -4.22 2.91
CA LEU A 63 7.05 -4.95 4.04
C LEU A 63 7.37 -6.36 3.58
N GLU A 64 8.65 -6.69 3.55
CA GLU A 64 9.10 -8.07 3.38
C GLU A 64 8.71 -8.88 4.63
N ALA A 65 8.62 -10.21 4.48
CA ALA A 65 8.17 -11.11 5.55
C ALA A 65 9.10 -11.14 6.80
N ASP A 66 10.23 -10.42 6.77
CA ASP A 66 11.29 -10.48 7.80
C ASP A 66 11.47 -9.21 8.64
N GLU A 67 10.55 -8.23 8.61
CA GLU A 67 10.60 -7.10 9.56
C GLU A 67 9.71 -7.34 10.78
N GLU A 68 10.09 -8.32 11.62
CA GLU A 68 9.85 -8.26 13.06
C GLU A 68 10.97 -7.43 13.70
N ALA A 69 10.66 -6.20 14.11
CA ALA A 69 11.49 -5.39 14.99
C ALA A 69 10.65 -4.84 16.14
#